data_AF-A0AAW4BXF6-F1
#
_entry.id   AF-A0AAW4BXF6-F1
#
_cell.length_a   1.000
_cell.length_b   1.000
_cell.length_c   1.000
_cell.angle_alpha   90.00
_cell.angle_beta   90.00
_cell.angle_gamma   90.00
#
_symmetry.space_group_name_H-M   'P 1'
#
loop_
_entity.id
_entity.type
_entity.pdbx_description
1 polymer ?
#
loop_
_entity_poly.entity_id
_entity_poly.type
_entity_poly.pdbx_seq_one_letter_code
_entity_poly.pdbx_strand_id
1 'polypeptide(L)' 'MKPDEGKTGDKVPRPLSSEEAQQGHRAPDPLLERPDPDTETVDKVITPTSIHEQEEQTRQINQHLEEADRKRRR' A
#
# COMPACT_ATOMS: atom_id res chain seq x y z
N MET A 1 -3.73 -32.47 -15.06
CA MET A 1 -3.24 -31.16 -14.58
C MET A 1 -2.15 -31.43 -13.56
N LYS A 2 -1.00 -30.78 -13.67
CA LYS A 2 0.09 -30.87 -12.69
C LYS A 2 -0.27 -29.93 -11.53
N PRO A 3 -0.16 -30.37 -10.26
CA PRO A 3 -0.44 -29.48 -9.14
C PRO A 3 0.62 -28.37 -9.09
N ASP A 4 0.17 -27.13 -8.97
CA ASP A 4 1.00 -25.96 -8.67
C ASP A 4 1.74 -26.19 -7.35
N GLU A 5 3.05 -26.43 -7.40
CA GLU A 5 3.95 -26.43 -6.23
C GLU A 5 4.26 -24.99 -5.76
N GLY A 6 3.27 -24.10 -5.81
CA GLY A 6 3.42 -22.66 -5.56
C GLY A 6 2.93 -22.19 -4.19
N LYS A 7 2.72 -23.10 -3.22
CA LYS A 7 2.30 -22.74 -1.86
C LYS A 7 3.04 -23.58 -0.84
N THR A 8 3.90 -22.92 -0.04
CA THR A 8 4.29 -23.16 1.37
C THR A 8 5.78 -22.88 1.62
N GLY A 9 6.29 -21.72 1.23
CA GLY A 9 7.63 -21.28 1.63
C GLY A 9 7.51 -20.37 2.84
N ASP A 10 8.05 -20.80 3.99
CA ASP A 10 8.34 -19.91 5.11
C ASP A 10 8.93 -18.58 4.60
N LYS A 11 8.30 -17.45 4.97
CA LYS A 11 8.77 -16.10 4.57
C LYS A 11 10.05 -15.71 5.33
N VAL A 12 10.52 -16.55 6.24
CA VAL A 12 11.78 -16.39 6.93
C VAL A 12 12.93 -16.83 6.00
N PRO A 13 13.88 -15.95 5.68
CA PRO A 13 15.06 -16.35 4.91
C PRO A 13 15.82 -17.43 5.67
N ARG A 14 16.28 -18.48 4.97
CA ARG A 14 17.12 -19.52 5.59
C ARG A 14 18.46 -18.88 6.00
N PRO A 15 18.76 -18.78 7.30
CA PRO A 15 20.05 -18.23 7.73
C PRO A 15 21.18 -19.20 7.38
N LEU A 16 22.35 -18.65 7.04
CA LEU A 16 23.59 -19.42 6.91
C LEU A 16 24.09 -19.86 8.29
N SER A 17 24.49 -21.12 8.43
CA SER A 17 25.24 -21.57 9.60
C SER A 17 26.70 -21.09 9.54
N SER A 18 27.37 -21.05 10.70
CA SER A 18 28.78 -20.66 10.80
C SER A 18 29.71 -21.55 9.97
N GLU A 19 29.41 -22.85 9.87
CA GLU A 19 30.18 -23.80 9.07
C GLU A 19 30.04 -23.52 7.58
N GLU A 20 28.82 -23.32 7.10
CA GLU A 20 28.55 -22.97 5.69
C GLU A 20 29.22 -21.63 5.31
N ALA A 21 29.18 -20.64 6.21
CA ALA A 21 29.83 -19.35 6.00
C ALA A 21 31.37 -19.48 5.90
N GLN A 22 32.00 -20.32 6.74
CA GLN A 22 33.44 -20.57 6.70
C GLN A 22 33.89 -21.29 5.43
N GLN A 23 33.03 -22.13 4.85
CA GLN A 23 33.26 -22.82 3.57
C GLN A 23 33.02 -21.91 2.35
N GLY A 24 32.61 -20.66 2.57
CA GLY A 24 32.40 -19.67 1.52
C GLY A 24 31.01 -19.73 0.85
N HIS A 25 30.05 -20.45 1.45
CA HIS A 25 28.67 -20.43 0.97
C HIS A 25 28.03 -19.06 1.19
N ARG A 26 27.14 -18.66 0.26
CA ARG A 26 26.37 -17.43 0.34
C ARG A 26 24.89 -17.75 0.54
N ALA A 27 24.23 -16.98 1.41
CA ALA A 27 22.79 -17.04 1.53
C ALA A 27 22.17 -16.56 0.21
N PRO A 28 21.08 -17.18 -0.25
CA PRO A 28 20.30 -16.59 -1.33
C PRO A 28 19.78 -15.22 -0.88
N ASP A 29 19.86 -14.23 -1.77
CA ASP A 29 19.26 -12.93 -1.49
C ASP A 29 17.77 -13.10 -1.23
N PRO A 30 17.21 -12.46 -0.19
CA PRO A 30 15.79 -12.51 0.03
C PRO A 30 15.09 -11.89 -1.18
N LEU A 31 14.19 -12.65 -1.80
CA LEU A 31 13.28 -12.12 -2.80
C LEU A 31 12.25 -11.25 -2.08
N LEU A 32 12.58 -9.97 -1.89
CA LEU A 32 11.64 -9.00 -1.39
C LEU A 32 10.59 -8.74 -2.47
N GLU A 33 9.34 -9.12 -2.18
CA GLU A 33 8.21 -8.73 -3.01
C GLU A 33 8.05 -7.21 -2.95
N ARG A 34 7.72 -6.59 -4.10
CA ARG A 34 7.39 -5.16 -4.12
C ARG A 34 6.10 -4.95 -3.31
N PRO A 35 6.02 -3.90 -2.50
CA PRO A 35 4.78 -3.58 -1.79
C PRO A 35 3.63 -3.39 -2.77
N ASP A 36 2.42 -3.77 -2.35
CA ASP A 36 1.21 -3.56 -3.12
C ASP A 36 0.93 -2.05 -3.23
N PRO A 37 0.89 -1.48 -4.46
CA PRO A 37 0.69 -0.05 -4.68
C PRO A 37 -0.67 0.45 -4.14
N ASP A 38 -1.68 -0.42 -4.02
CA ASP A 38 -2.99 -0.06 -3.48
C ASP A 38 -2.96 0.11 -1.96
N THR A 39 -1.90 -0.37 -1.30
CA THR A 39 -1.66 -0.26 0.14
C THR A 39 -0.53 0.69 0.49
N GLU A 40 0.08 1.34 -0.51
CA GLU A 40 1.08 2.36 -0.30
C GLU A 40 0.41 3.53 0.43
N THR A 41 0.64 3.60 1.75
CA THR A 41 0.19 4.73 2.56
C THR A 41 0.92 5.95 2.07
N VAL A 42 0.27 6.71 1.20
CA VAL A 42 0.68 8.07 0.88
C VAL A 42 0.66 8.81 2.21
N ASP A 43 1.83 9.00 2.80
CA ASP A 43 1.99 9.80 4.01
C ASP A 43 1.73 11.24 3.61
N LYS A 44 0.43 11.59 3.54
CA LYS A 44 -0.02 12.94 3.26
C LYS A 44 0.41 13.75 4.46
N VAL A 45 1.58 14.39 4.35
CA VAL A 45 2.00 15.45 5.26
C VAL A 45 0.84 16.44 5.29
N ILE A 46 0.09 16.46 6.39
CA ILE A 46 -1.04 17.37 6.58
C ILE A 46 -0.43 18.76 6.76
N THR A 47 -0.19 19.44 5.64
CA THR A 47 0.21 20.84 5.62
C THR A 47 -1.04 21.71 5.78
N PRO A 48 -0.94 22.92 6.35
CA PRO A 48 -2.09 23.83 6.46
C PRO A 48 -2.82 24.07 5.12
N THR A 49 -2.08 24.08 4.01
CA THR A 49 -2.65 24.19 2.66
C THR A 49 -3.55 22.99 2.31
N SER A 50 -3.13 21.76 2.64
CA SER A 50 -3.93 20.56 2.38
C SER A 50 -5.27 20.54 3.13
N ILE A 51 -5.32 21.11 4.33
CA ILE A 51 -6.56 21.22 5.12
C ILE A 51 -7.51 22.21 4.44
N HIS A 52 -7.04 23.40 4.05
CA HIS A 52 -7.87 24.40 3.40
C HIS A 52 -8.40 23.93 2.04
N GLU A 53 -7.59 23.21 1.26
CA GLU A 53 -8.04 22.61 -0.01
C GLU A 53 -9.19 21.62 0.23
N GLN A 54 -9.08 20.79 1.27
CA GLN A 54 -10.13 19.82 1.63
C GLN A 54 -11.40 20.51 2.16
N GLU A 55 -11.27 21.59 2.94
CA GLU A 55 -12.40 22.40 3.39
C GLU A 55 -13.17 23.02 2.21
N GLU A 56 -12.44 23.56 1.22
CA GLU A 56 -13.03 24.16 0.04
C GLU A 56 -13.73 23.12 -0.85
N GLN A 57 -13.10 21.97 -1.07
CA GLN A 57 -13.73 20.84 -1.76
C GLN A 57 -15.03 20.41 -1.06
N THR A 58 -15.02 20.34 0.28
CA THR A 58 -16.19 19.98 1.07
C THR A 58 -17.32 21.00 0.91
N ARG A 59 -16.99 22.30 0.91
CA ARG A 59 -17.98 23.37 0.68
C ARG A 59 -18.64 23.26 -0.69
N GLN A 60 -17.85 23.03 -1.74
CA GLN A 60 -18.35 22.89 -3.11
C GLN A 60 -19.28 21.68 -3.25
N ILE A 61 -18.92 20.55 -2.65
CA ILE A 61 -19.77 19.35 -2.62
C ILE A 61 -21.11 19.66 -1.96
N ASN A 62 -21.11 20.31 -0.78
CA ASN A 62 -22.34 20.64 -0.07
C ASN A 62 -23.23 21.59 -0.89
N GLN A 63 -22.65 22.60 -1.55
CA GLN A 63 -23.39 23.51 -2.42
C GLN A 63 -24.04 22.76 -3.59
N HIS A 64 -23.30 21.86 -4.26
CA HIS A 64 -23.84 21.05 -5.33
C HIS A 64 -24.97 20.13 -4.87
N LEU A 65 -24.84 19.53 -3.68
CA LEU A 65 -25.89 18.70 -3.10
C LEU A 65 -27.14 19.53 -2.79
N GLU A 66 -27.00 20.71 -2.20
CA GLU A 66 -28.14 21.61 -1.97
C GLU A 66 -28.83 22.04 -3.27
N GLU A 67 -28.06 22.40 -4.30
CA GLU A 67 -28.61 22.77 -5.59
C GLU A 67 -29.36 21.60 -6.25
N ALA A 68 -28.80 20.39 -6.19
CA ALA A 68 -29.45 19.18 -6.67
C ALA A 68 -30.75 18.91 -5.91
N ASP A 69 -30.75 19.05 -4.59
CA ASP A 69 -31.94 18.91 -3.75
C ASP A 69 -33.02 19.96 -4.07
N ARG A 70 -32.62 21.22 -4.28
CA ARG A 70 -33.53 22.30 -4.70
C ARG A 70 -34.13 22.03 -6.07
N LYS A 71 -33.35 21.54 -7.03
CA LYS A 71 -33.84 21.15 -8.37
C LYS A 71 -34.79 19.97 -8.31
N ARG A 72 -34.56 19.00 -7.42
CA ARG A 72 -35.42 17.82 -7.23
C ARG A 72 -36.75 18.17 -6.54
N ARG A 73 -36.78 19.19 -5.70
CA ARG A 73 -37.98 19.65 -4.97
C ARG A 73 -38.83 20.68 -5.74
N ARG A 74 -38.34 21.19 -6.88
CA ARG A 74 -39.10 22.02 -7.82
C ARG A 74 -39.75 21.15 -8.89
#